data_AF-A0A8I1LN55-F1
#
_entry.id   AF-A0A8I1LN55-F1
#
_cell.length_a   1.000
_cell.length_b   1.000
_cell.length_c   1.000
_cell.angle_alpha   90.00
_cell.angle_beta   90.00
_cell.angle_gamma   90.00
#
_symmetry.space_group_name_H-M   'P 1'
#
loop_
_entity.id
_entity.type
_entity.pdbx_description
1 polymer ?
#
loop_
_entity_poly.entity_id
_entity_poly.type
_entity_poly.pdbx_seq_one_letter_code
_entity_poly.pdbx_strand_id
1 'polypeptide(L)' 'MPFATNTRPLGQDWLDQIFRAKAAREGGVVRRKLADIDREIGRAALELEVRRRGFHMIECGDHAVVICSKEPIRIVC' A
#
# COMPACT_ATOMS: atom_id res chain seq x y z
N MET A 1 3.02 13.87 -35.51
CA MET A 1 2.81 13.05 -34.28
C MET A 1 4.09 13.16 -33.48
N PRO A 2 4.12 13.83 -32.30
CA PRO A 2 4.11 13.04 -31.05
C PRO A 2 3.66 13.81 -29.78
N PHE A 3 2.74 13.27 -28.98
CA PHE A 3 2.69 13.55 -27.53
C PHE A 3 2.11 12.32 -26.83
N ALA A 4 2.99 11.44 -26.36
CA ALA A 4 2.65 10.46 -25.35
C ALA A 4 3.03 11.08 -23.99
N THR A 5 2.06 11.69 -23.30
CA THR A 5 2.26 12.18 -21.92
C THR A 5 1.37 11.39 -20.96
N ASN A 6 1.89 10.21 -20.59
CA ASN A 6 1.86 9.63 -19.25
C ASN A 6 0.69 10.02 -18.34
N THR A 7 -0.44 9.33 -18.49
CA THR A 7 -1.55 9.37 -17.53
C THR A 7 -1.22 8.45 -16.36
N ARG A 8 -0.36 8.88 -15.42
CA ARG A 8 -0.25 8.19 -14.12
C ARG A 8 -1.46 8.63 -13.27
N PRO A 9 -2.35 7.72 -12.84
CA PRO A 9 -3.44 8.10 -11.96
C PRO A 9 -2.86 8.62 -10.65
N LEU A 10 -3.42 9.72 -10.14
CA LEU A 10 -2.94 10.51 -8.99
C LEU A 10 -2.64 9.70 -7.70
N GLY A 11 -3.07 8.44 -7.62
CA GLY A 11 -2.76 7.53 -6.51
C GLY A 11 -1.54 6.61 -6.67
N GLN A 12 -1.04 6.39 -7.89
CA GLN A 12 0.11 5.50 -8.13
C GLN A 12 1.41 6.08 -7.56
N ASP A 13 1.61 7.40 -7.63
CA ASP A 13 2.78 8.05 -7.03
C ASP A 13 2.77 7.97 -5.49
N TRP A 14 1.59 7.96 -4.86
CA TRP A 14 1.45 7.77 -3.41
C TRP A 14 1.72 6.32 -2.99
N LEU A 15 1.17 5.36 -3.74
CA LEU A 15 1.45 3.94 -3.56
C LEU A 15 2.93 3.62 -3.78
N ASP A 16 3.52 4.15 -4.84
CA ASP A 16 4.93 3.98 -5.11
C ASP A 16 5.78 4.63 -4.02
N GLN A 17 5.42 5.80 -3.49
CA GLN A 17 6.10 6.37 -2.31
C GLN A 17 6.01 5.47 -1.07
N ILE A 18 4.84 4.86 -0.82
CA ILE A 18 4.63 3.95 0.31
C ILE A 18 5.51 2.70 0.20
N PHE A 19 5.62 2.15 -1.02
CA PHE A 19 6.37 0.93 -1.26
C PHE A 19 7.83 1.17 -1.67
N ARG A 20 8.26 2.42 -1.94
CA ARG A 20 9.60 2.75 -2.47
C ARG A 20 10.74 2.62 -1.48
N ALA A 21 10.51 2.81 -0.19
CA ALA A 21 11.62 3.26 0.66
C ALA A 21 12.58 2.15 1.14
N LYS A 22 12.09 1.02 1.65
CA LYS A 22 12.95 -0.08 2.18
C LYS A 22 12.14 -1.28 2.64
N ALA A 23 10.96 -0.99 3.20
CA ALA A 23 10.06 -1.99 3.77
C ALA A 23 9.61 -3.06 2.74
N ALA A 24 9.36 -2.69 1.49
CA ALA A 24 8.97 -3.66 0.46
C ALA A 24 10.10 -4.59 0.00
N ARG A 25 11.37 -4.24 0.24
CA ARG A 25 12.54 -5.02 -0.19
C ARG A 25 13.11 -5.92 0.92
N GLU A 26 12.91 -5.56 2.18
CA GLU A 26 13.47 -6.27 3.34
C GLU A 26 12.41 -6.98 4.21
N GLY A 27 11.13 -7.01 3.80
CA GLY A 27 10.04 -7.62 4.58
C GLY A 27 9.53 -6.75 5.73
N GLY A 28 9.61 -5.43 5.57
CA GLY A 28 9.15 -4.45 6.56
C GLY A 28 7.63 -4.27 6.58
N VAL A 29 7.20 -3.44 7.53
CA VAL A 29 5.80 -3.10 7.77
C VAL A 29 5.56 -1.63 7.48
N VAL A 30 4.48 -1.31 6.76
CA VAL A 30 4.06 0.06 6.49
C VAL A 30 2.80 0.38 7.28
N ARG A 31 2.83 1.46 8.07
CA ARG A 31 1.67 1.93 8.84
C ARG A 31 1.21 3.29 8.32
N ARG A 32 -0.09 3.43 8.03
CA ARG A 32 -0.70 4.69 7.57
C ARG A 32 -2.10 4.87 8.18
N LYS A 33 -2.52 6.12 8.37
CA LYS A 33 -3.87 6.43 8.86
C LYS A 33 -4.89 6.13 7.77
N LEU A 34 -6.02 5.54 8.15
CA LEU A 34 -7.14 5.23 7.26
C LEU A 34 -7.70 6.50 6.62
N ALA A 35 -7.80 7.59 7.38
CA ALA A 35 -8.27 8.88 6.85
C ALA A 35 -7.35 9.45 5.75
N ASP A 36 -6.05 9.24 5.85
CA ASP A 36 -5.11 9.66 4.79
C ASP A 36 -5.23 8.74 3.57
N ILE A 37 -5.38 7.42 3.78
CA ILE A 37 -5.60 6.46 2.68
C ILE A 37 -6.88 6.81 1.91
N ASP A 38 -7.97 7.06 2.62
CA ASP A 38 -9.27 7.41 2.05
C ASP A 38 -9.19 8.71 1.23
N ARG A 39 -8.46 9.71 1.73
CA ARG A 39 -8.30 11.00 1.06
C ARG A 39 -7.47 10.89 -0.23
N GLU A 40 -6.44 10.06 -0.24
CA GLU A 40 -5.47 10.01 -1.35
C GLU A 40 -5.87 9.02 -2.45
N ILE A 41 -6.20 7.78 -2.08
CA ILE A 41 -6.42 6.68 -3.04
C ILE A 41 -7.70 5.87 -2.81
N GLY A 42 -8.28 5.97 -1.61
CA GLY A 42 -9.36 5.09 -1.17
C GLY A 42 -8.86 3.73 -0.67
N ARG A 43 -9.46 3.22 0.41
CA ARG A 43 -9.13 1.89 0.97
C ARG A 43 -9.16 0.75 -0.04
N ALA A 44 -10.17 0.73 -0.92
CA ALA A 44 -10.34 -0.34 -1.92
C ALA A 44 -9.16 -0.40 -2.90
N ALA A 45 -8.59 0.75 -3.28
CA ALA A 45 -7.42 0.78 -4.16
C ALA A 45 -6.17 0.25 -3.45
N LEU A 46 -5.99 0.59 -2.18
CA LEU A 46 -4.89 0.05 -1.37
C LEU A 46 -5.00 -1.47 -1.21
N GLU A 47 -6.19 -1.97 -0.86
CA GLU A 47 -6.45 -3.39 -0.69
C GLU A 47 -6.16 -4.18 -1.97
N LEU A 48 -6.60 -3.67 -3.12
CA LEU A 48 -6.35 -4.29 -4.41
C LEU A 48 -4.85 -4.40 -4.71
N GLU A 49 -4.08 -3.35 -4.47
CA GLU A 49 -2.62 -3.35 -4.67
C GLU A 49 -1.90 -4.30 -3.70
N VAL A 50 -2.31 -4.31 -2.43
CA VAL A 50 -1.77 -5.24 -1.43
C VAL A 50 -2.02 -6.69 -1.86
N ARG A 51 -3.26 -7.02 -2.25
CA ARG A 51 -3.63 -8.34 -2.77
C ARG A 51 -2.83 -8.70 -4.02
N ARG A 52 -2.68 -7.77 -4.96
CA ARG A 52 -1.93 -7.98 -6.22
C ARG A 52 -0.45 -8.30 -5.97
N ARG A 53 0.15 -7.70 -4.93
CA ARG A 53 1.56 -7.94 -4.55
C ARG A 53 1.75 -9.21 -3.71
N GLY A 54 0.66 -9.83 -3.25
CA GLY A 54 0.67 -10.97 -2.33
C GLY A 54 1.08 -10.56 -0.91
N PHE A 55 0.86 -9.29 -0.57
CA PHE A 55 1.08 -8.76 0.77
C PHE A 55 -0.19 -8.90 1.59
N HIS A 56 -0.08 -8.47 2.84
CA HIS A 56 -1.19 -8.50 3.77
C HIS A 56 -1.44 -7.13 4.35
N MET A 57 -2.71 -6.80 4.55
CA MET A 57 -3.15 -5.56 5.18
C MET A 57 -4.02 -5.90 6.38
N ILE A 58 -3.76 -5.23 7.50
CA ILE A 58 -4.49 -5.36 8.76
C ILE A 58 -4.96 -3.95 9.14
N GLU A 59 -6.21 -3.82 9.58
CA GLU A 59 -6.71 -2.59 10.18
C GLU A 59 -6.54 -2.65 11.70
N CYS A 60 -5.84 -1.67 12.26
CA CYS A 60 -5.61 -1.52 13.69
C CYS A 60 -6.06 -0.13 14.13
N GLY A 61 -7.31 -0.01 14.59
CA GLY A 61 -7.91 1.27 14.96
C GLY A 61 -8.07 2.19 13.74
N ASP A 62 -7.50 3.39 13.82
CA ASP A 62 -7.50 4.39 12.75
C ASP A 62 -6.35 4.21 11.74
N HIS A 63 -5.60 3.10 11.82
CA HIS A 63 -4.46 2.83 10.96
C HIS A 63 -4.64 1.55 10.15
N ALA A 64 -4.18 1.57 8.90
CA ALA A 64 -3.86 0.38 8.14
C ALA A 64 -2.38 0.04 8.32
N VAL A 65 -2.12 -1.25 8.56
CA VAL A 65 -0.81 -1.87 8.68
C VAL A 65 -0.65 -2.84 7.52
N VAL A 66 0.24 -2.52 6.59
CA VAL A 66 0.58 -3.37 5.45
C VAL A 66 1.88 -4.10 5.74
N ILE A 67 1.84 -5.42 5.75
CA ILE A 67 3.01 -6.30 5.92
C ILE A 67 3.48 -6.68 4.53
N CYS A 68 4.66 -6.20 4.14
CA CYS A 68 5.26 -6.43 2.82
C CYS A 68 5.96 -7.80 2.76
N SER A 69 5.26 -8.86 3.17
CA SER A 69 5.70 -10.24 3.12
C SER A 69 4.62 -11.11 2.51
N LYS A 70 5.04 -12.16 1.81
CA LYS A 70 4.16 -13.22 1.30
C LYS A 70 4.01 -14.39 2.27
N GLU A 71 4.82 -14.38 3.33
CA GLU A 71 4.78 -15.40 4.38
C GLU A 71 3.50 -15.25 5.21
N PRO A 72 2.96 -16.36 5.73
CA PRO A 72 1.73 -16.32 6.53
C PRO A 72 1.90 -15.45 7.79
N ILE A 73 0.87 -14.66 8.08
CA ILE A 73 0.83 -13.86 9.30
C ILE A 73 0.30 -14.69 10.46
N ARG A 74 0.99 -14.59 11.60
CA ARG A 74 0.50 -15.04 12.90
C ARG A 74 0.25 -13.83 13.79
N ILE A 75 -0.97 -13.71 14.30
CA ILE A 75 -1.31 -12.82 15.42
C ILE A 75 -1.07 -13.62 16.71
N VAL A 76 -0.22 -13.09 17.61
CA VAL A 76 0.26 -13.84 18.78
C VAL A 76 -0.66 -13.67 19.98
N CYS A 77 -1.34 -12.53 20.12
CA CYS A 77 -2.24 -12.21 21.22
C CYS A 77 -3.44 -11.38 20.77
#